data_AF-A0A821ZIM4-F1
#
_entry.id   AF-A0A821ZIM4-F1
#
_cell.length_a   1.000
_cell.length_b   1.000
_cell.length_c   1.000
_cell.angle_alpha   90.00
_cell.angle_beta   90.00
_cell.angle_gamma   90.00
#
_symmetry.space_group_name_H-M   'P 1'
#
loop_
_entity.id
_entity.type
_entity.pdbx_description
1 polymer ?
#
loop_
_entity_poly.entity_id
_entity_poly.type
_entity_poly.pdbx_seq_one_letter_code
_entity_poly.pdbx_strand_id
1 'polypeptide(L)' 'NNLKPTITVQFDKPAEVHSLTLPRDKTPNGNVQQFEVTFYSPHGNKINDIPILSDS' A
#
# COMPACT_ATOMS: atom_id res chain seq x y z
N ASN A 1 7.58 -13.74 -14.64
CA ASN A 1 6.28 -13.47 -14.02
C ASN A 1 6.46 -12.93 -12.62
N ASN A 2 6.54 -11.61 -12.49
CA ASN A 2 6.72 -10.92 -11.22
C ASN A 2 5.34 -10.66 -10.60
N LEU A 3 4.74 -11.71 -10.02
CA LEU A 3 3.44 -11.62 -9.34
C LEU A 3 3.64 -11.00 -7.95
N LYS A 4 4.04 -9.72 -7.91
CA LYS A 4 3.96 -8.95 -6.67
C LYS A 4 2.46 -8.77 -6.35
N PRO A 5 1.96 -9.30 -5.23
CA PRO A 5 0.58 -9.08 -4.84
C PRO A 5 0.38 -7.58 -4.57
N THR A 6 -0.60 -6.98 -5.26
CA THR A 6 -0.93 -5.56 -5.14
C THR A 6 -2.32 -5.41 -4.55
N ILE A 7 -2.45 -4.57 -3.53
CA ILE A 7 -3.74 -4.13 -2.98
C ILE A 7 -3.96 -2.69 -3.43
N THR A 8 -5.09 -2.41 -4.07
CA THR A 8 -5.49 -1.06 -4.47
C THR A 8 -6.63 -0.58 -3.58
N VAL A 9 -6.42 0.54 -2.89
CA VAL A 9 -7.44 1.21 -2.08
C VAL A 9 -7.84 2.50 -2.80
N GLN A 10 -9.13 2.65 -3.08
CA GLN A 10 -9.69 3.87 -3.68
C GLN A 10 -10.53 4.60 -2.63
N PHE A 11 -10.38 5.92 -2.59
CA PHE A 11 -11.17 6.80 -1.75
C PHE A 11 -12.11 7.61 -2.64
N ASP A 12 -13.42 7.54 -2.39
CA ASP A 12 -14.44 8.24 -3.19
C ASP A 12 -14.34 9.78 -3.12
N LYS A 13 -13.59 10.28 -2.12
CA LYS A 13 -13.31 11.70 -1.89
C LYS A 13 -11.86 11.87 -1.47
N PRO A 14 -11.26 13.06 -1.64
CA PRO A 14 -9.92 13.34 -1.12
C PRO A 14 -9.82 12.99 0.36
N ALA A 15 -8.83 12.18 0.72
CA ALA A 15 -8.62 11.70 2.07
C ALA A 15 -7.13 11.68 2.41
N GLU A 16 -6.78 12.09 3.63
CA GLU A 16 -5.42 12.04 4.14
C GLU A 16 -5.16 10.69 4.82
N VAL A 17 -4.27 9.89 4.24
CA VAL A 17 -3.89 8.59 4.81
C VAL A 17 -2.72 8.78 5.77
N HIS A 18 -2.98 8.63 7.07
CA HIS A 18 -1.96 8.80 8.10
C HIS A 18 -1.28 7.48 8.49
N SER A 19 -2.02 6.36 8.46
CA SER A 19 -1.48 5.04 8.79
C SER A 19 -2.20 3.94 8.01
N LEU A 20 -1.48 2.83 7.76
CA LEU A 20 -2.02 1.61 7.19
C LEU A 20 -1.71 0.46 8.15
N THR A 21 -2.76 -0.21 8.63
CA THR A 21 -2.60 -1.40 9.49
C THR A 21 -3.01 -2.65 8.71
N LEU A 22 -2.09 -3.60 8.62
CA LEU A 22 -2.32 -4.91 8.01
C LEU A 22 -2.40 -5.97 9.11
N PRO A 23 -3.54 -6.66 9.32
CA PRO A 23 -3.66 -7.67 10.36
C PRO A 23 -2.87 -8.93 10.00
N ARG A 24 -1.63 -9.03 10.50
CA ARG A 24 -0.72 -10.16 10.24
C ARG A 24 -1.11 -11.44 10.99
N ASP A 25 -1.90 -11.31 12.05
CA ASP A 25 -2.40 -12.39 12.91
C ASP A 25 -3.47 -13.26 12.24
N LYS A 26 -4.06 -12.80 11.13
CA LYS A 26 -5.17 -13.49 10.44
C LYS A 26 -4.77 -14.15 9.12
N THR A 27 -3.50 -14.09 8.72
CA THR A 27 -3.01 -14.66 7.46
C THR A 27 -2.20 -15.93 7.70
N PRO A 28 -2.81 -17.14 7.62
CA PRO A 28 -2.12 -18.40 7.94
C PRO A 28 -1.03 -18.80 6.93
N ASN A 29 -1.03 -18.23 5.72
CA ASN A 29 -0.22 -18.70 4.59
C ASN A 29 0.62 -17.60 3.90
N GLY A 30 0.78 -16.43 4.52
CA GLY A 30 1.51 -15.33 3.90
C GLY A 30 1.89 -14.24 4.88
N ASN A 31 3.15 -14.24 5.31
CA ASN A 31 3.70 -13.14 6.09
C ASN A 31 4.12 -12.01 5.13
N VAL A 32 3.50 -10.84 5.27
CA VAL A 32 3.99 -9.62 4.64
C VAL A 32 5.23 -9.19 5.41
N GLN A 33 6.42 -9.46 4.87
CA GLN A 33 7.68 -9.04 5.48
C GLN A 33 7.85 -7.51 5.42
N GLN A 34 7.55 -6.95 4.25
CA GLN A 34 7.63 -5.52 3.97
C GLN A 34 6.61 -5.17 2.89
N PHE A 35 6.07 -3.96 2.92
CA PHE A 35 5.25 -3.41 1.84
C PHE A 35 5.75 -2.04 1.40
N GLU A 36 5.45 -1.70 0.15
CA GLU A 36 5.72 -0.39 -0.46
C GLU A 36 4.39 0.36 -0.60
N VAL A 37 4.34 1.62 -0.19
CA VAL A 37 3.19 2.50 -0.39
C VAL A 37 3.51 3.51 -1.49
N THR A 38 2.66 3.52 -2.52
CA THR A 38 2.67 4.54 -3.58
C THR A 38 1.34 5.29 -3.57
N PHE A 39 1.41 6.60 -3.50
CA PHE A 39 0.28 7.52 -3.60
C PHE A 39 0.12 8.00 -5.03
N TYR A 40 -1.14 8.11 -5.45
CA TYR A 40 -1.50 8.59 -6.78
C TYR A 40 -2.44 9.78 -6.66
N SER A 41 -2.28 10.74 -7.57
CA SER A 41 -3.22 11.84 -7.73
C SER A 41 -4.54 11.33 -8.31
N PRO A 42 -5.62 12.11 -8.23
CA PRO A 42 -6.88 11.78 -8.89
C PRO A 42 -6.74 11.50 -10.40
N HIS A 43 -5.67 11.99 -11.03
CA HIS A 43 -5.37 11.81 -12.45
C HIS A 43 -4.46 10.61 -12.74
N GLY A 44 -4.12 9.80 -11.72
CA GLY A 44 -3.28 8.61 -11.85
C GLY A 44 -1.78 8.88 -11.89
N ASN A 45 -1.33 10.10 -11.62
CA ASN A 45 0.10 10.42 -11.52
C ASN A 45 0.62 10.05 -10.14
N LYS A 46 1.81 9.45 -10.05
CA LYS A 46 2.45 9.19 -8.75
C LYS A 46 2.71 10.51 -8.03
N ILE A 47 2.39 10.57 -6.74
CA ILE A 47 2.66 11.72 -5.88
C ILE A 47 4.00 11.56 -5.16
N ASN A 48 4.40 10.32 -4.84
CA ASN A 48 5.71 10.01 -4.28
C ASN A 48 6.54 9.18 -5.27
N ASP A 49 7.58 9.79 -5.83
CA ASP A 49 8.48 9.09 -6.77
C ASP A 49 9.24 7.93 -6.11
N ILE A 50 9.49 8.04 -4.81
CA ILE A 50 10.07 6.99 -3.98
C ILE A 50 8.96 6.38 -3.11
N PRO A 51 8.63 5.08 -3.27
CA PRO A 51 7.68 4.40 -2.41
C PRO A 51 8.09 4.43 -0.94
N ILE A 52 7.13 4.60 -0.04
CA ILE A 52 7.39 4.51 1.40
C ILE A 52 7.43 3.04 1.77
N LEU A 53 8.55 2.59 2.34
CA LEU A 53 8.68 1.22 2.86
C LEU A 53 8.11 1.16 4.26
N SER A 54 7.40 0.07 4.57
CA SER A 54 7.00 -0.21 5.94
C SER A 54 8.21 -0.50 6.81
N ASP A 55 8.23 0.02 8.03
CA ASP A 55 9.17 -0.42 9.07
C ASP A 55 8.93 -1.90 9.39
N SER A 56 10.02 -2.62 9.70
CA SER A 56 10.01 -4.05 10.00
C SER A 56 9.49 -4.36 11.39
#